data_AF-A0A9W7AXD7-F1
#
_entry.id   AF-A0A9W7AXD7-F1
#
_cell.length_a   1.000
_cell.length_b   1.000
_cell.length_c   1.000
_cell.angle_alpha   90.00
_cell.angle_beta   90.00
_cell.angle_gamma   90.00
#
_symmetry.space_group_name_H-M   'P 1'
#
loop_
_entity.id
_entity.type
_entity.pdbx_description
1 polymer ?
#
loop_
_entity_poly.entity_id
_entity_poly.type
_entity_poly.pdbx_seq_one_letter_code
_entity_poly.pdbx_strand_id
1 'polypeptide(L)'
;MADDAPAVNLAVSLHGATQELRELTVPSARGTSIEELGAALDYHAKKSGRGAMLEYLLIDDVNDSDCAAESLADFARDRGAKFKPFVNLIPYNPTLAGANFGYETPTDERINSFHDLLKKEEIQSSVRWSSAAGRDANAACGQLVLGE
;
A
#
# COMPACT_ATOMS: atom_id res chain seq x y z
N MET A 1 19.73 1.58 2.42
CA MET A 1 18.84 0.80 3.34
C MET A 1 19.23 -0.66 3.43
N ALA A 2 19.18 -1.45 2.35
CA ALA A 2 19.53 -2.87 2.40
C ALA A 2 21.01 -3.11 2.76
N ASP A 3 21.93 -2.22 2.36
CA ASP A 3 23.35 -2.30 2.75
C ASP A 3 23.63 -1.64 4.10
N ASP A 4 22.97 -0.53 4.41
CA ASP A 4 23.25 0.27 5.61
C ASP A 4 22.59 -0.28 6.87
N ALA A 5 21.43 -0.95 6.73
CA ALA A 5 20.61 -1.40 7.85
C ALA A 5 19.83 -2.69 7.51
N PRO A 6 20.49 -3.81 7.16
CA PRO A 6 19.83 -5.03 6.67
C PRO A 6 18.86 -5.70 7.67
N ALA A 7 18.91 -5.33 8.95
CA ALA A 7 18.06 -5.89 9.99
C ALA A 7 16.72 -5.14 10.18
N VAL A 8 16.53 -3.97 9.55
CA VAL A 8 15.28 -3.21 9.69
C VAL A 8 14.19 -3.76 8.77
N ASN A 9 12.95 -3.69 9.23
CA ASN A 9 11.80 -4.03 8.39
C ASN A 9 11.54 -2.89 7.39
N LEU A 10 11.51 -3.21 6.10
CA LEU A 10 11.20 -2.26 5.05
C LEU A 10 9.69 -2.20 4.82
N ALA A 11 9.09 -1.03 4.98
CA ALA A 11 7.75 -0.73 4.51
C ALA A 11 7.82 0.25 3.33
N VAL A 12 7.01 0.01 2.30
CA VAL A 12 6.95 0.82 1.09
C VAL A 12 5.51 1.25 0.86
N SER A 13 5.28 2.56 0.81
CA SER A 13 4.02 3.13 0.32
C SER A 13 3.89 2.87 -1.18
N LEU A 14 3.12 1.84 -1.53
CA LEU A 14 2.93 1.40 -2.92
C LEU A 14 1.80 2.19 -3.58
N HIS A 15 0.60 2.09 -2.98
CA HIS A 15 -0.69 2.75 -3.27
C HIS A 15 -1.17 2.77 -4.74
N GLY A 16 -0.49 2.04 -5.61
CA GLY A 16 -0.93 1.64 -6.94
C GLY A 16 0.01 0.56 -7.47
N ALA A 17 -0.55 -0.56 -7.95
CA ALA A 17 0.23 -1.66 -8.53
C ALA A 17 0.48 -1.51 -10.04
N THR A 18 0.10 -0.36 -10.59
CA THR A 18 0.42 0.10 -11.94
C THR A 18 1.11 1.45 -11.85
N GLN A 19 1.89 1.82 -12.87
CA GLN A 19 2.54 3.13 -12.90
C GLN A 19 1.52 4.27 -12.79
N GLU A 20 0.42 4.17 -13.55
CA GLU A 20 -0.65 5.17 -13.56
C GLU A 20 -1.27 5.39 -12.17
N LEU A 21 -1.70 4.31 -11.51
CA LEU A 21 -2.28 4.40 -10.16
C LEU A 21 -1.27 4.92 -9.15
N ARG A 22 0.00 4.53 -9.28
CA ARG A 22 1.07 4.97 -8.37
C ARG A 22 1.37 6.46 -8.53
N GLU A 23 1.38 6.98 -9.76
CA GLU A 23 1.57 8.42 -10.00
C GLU A 23 0.38 9.26 -9.58
N LEU A 24 -0.83 8.68 -9.61
CA LEU A 24 -2.05 9.30 -9.13
C LEU A 24 -2.05 9.41 -7.60
N THR A 25 -1.78 8.30 -6.90
CA THR A 25 -1.89 8.23 -5.43
C THR A 25 -0.63 8.66 -4.70
N VAL A 26 0.54 8.55 -5.34
CA VAL A 26 1.84 8.97 -4.80
C VAL A 26 2.54 9.87 -5.82
N PRO A 27 2.18 11.17 -5.93
CA PRO A 27 2.73 12.06 -6.95
C PRO A 27 4.26 12.21 -6.90
N SER A 28 4.87 12.02 -5.73
CA SER A 28 6.33 12.02 -5.55
C SER A 28 7.03 10.83 -6.22
N ALA A 29 6.30 9.79 -6.60
CA ALA A 29 6.84 8.58 -7.22
C ALA A 29 7.02 8.68 -8.75
N ARG A 30 6.64 9.79 -9.41
CA ARG A 30 6.78 9.97 -10.87
C ARG A 30 8.21 9.81 -11.41
N GLY A 31 9.22 10.00 -10.56
CA GLY A 31 10.62 9.81 -10.92
C GLY A 31 11.14 8.38 -10.77
N THR A 32 10.28 7.42 -10.42
CA THR A 32 10.67 6.02 -10.18
C THR A 32 9.60 5.09 -10.73
N SER A 33 9.97 4.30 -11.72
CA SER A 33 9.03 3.36 -12.34
C SER A 33 8.65 2.23 -11.38
N ILE A 34 7.50 1.61 -11.61
CA ILE A 34 7.06 0.47 -10.81
C ILE A 34 7.97 -0.76 -10.99
N GLU A 35 8.60 -0.90 -12.16
CA GLU A 35 9.62 -1.91 -12.44
C GLU A 35 10.91 -1.64 -11.65
N GLU A 36 11.37 -0.39 -11.60
CA GLU A 36 12.53 0.00 -10.79
C GLU A 36 12.29 -0.26 -9.30
N LEU A 37 11.08 0.04 -8.82
CA LEU A 37 10.66 -0.32 -7.47
C LEU A 37 10.69 -1.84 -7.26
N GLY A 38 10.13 -2.61 -8.19
CA GLY A 38 10.13 -4.07 -8.14
C GLY A 38 11.55 -4.63 -8.02
N ALA A 39 12.48 -4.16 -8.85
CA ALA A 39 13.88 -4.55 -8.80
C ALA A 39 14.54 -4.20 -7.45
N ALA A 40 14.22 -3.03 -6.88
CA ALA A 40 14.72 -2.63 -5.57
C ALA A 40 14.18 -3.52 -4.43
N LEU A 41 12.91 -3.93 -4.50
CA LEU A 41 12.29 -4.87 -3.56
C LEU A 41 12.95 -6.25 -3.65
N ASP A 42 13.21 -6.74 -4.85
CA ASP A 42 13.90 -8.02 -5.07
C ASP A 42 15.33 -7.99 -4.54
N TYR A 43 16.04 -6.88 -4.77
CA TYR A 43 17.37 -6.66 -4.21
C TYR A 43 17.34 -6.68 -2.68
N HIS A 44 16.39 -5.96 -2.07
CA HIS A 44 16.22 -5.97 -0.62
C HIS A 44 15.97 -7.39 -0.11
N ALA A 45 15.01 -8.12 -0.69
CA ALA A 45 14.67 -9.48 -0.29
C ALA A 45 15.88 -10.43 -0.36
N LYS A 46 16.68 -10.32 -1.42
CA LYS A 46 17.91 -11.12 -1.60
C LYS A 46 18.97 -10.79 -0.56
N LYS A 47 19.11 -9.51 -0.19
CA LYS A 47 20.17 -9.03 0.69
C LYS A 47 19.83 -9.17 2.19
N SER A 48 18.62 -8.81 2.58
CA SER A 48 18.15 -8.81 3.98
C SER A 48 17.59 -10.16 4.42
N GLY A 49 17.23 -11.02 3.47
CA GLY A 49 16.52 -12.27 3.73
C GLY A 49 15.11 -12.06 4.26
N ARG A 50 14.47 -10.92 3.94
CA ARG A 50 13.14 -10.54 4.42
C ARG A 50 12.34 -9.87 3.30
N GLY A 51 11.04 -10.16 3.25
CA GLY A 51 10.12 -9.48 2.36
C GLY A 51 9.80 -8.07 2.88
N ALA A 52 9.47 -7.15 1.97
CA ALA A 52 8.99 -5.83 2.35
C ALA A 52 7.49 -5.86 2.70
N MET A 53 7.04 -4.92 3.52
CA MET A 53 5.63 -4.60 3.69
C MET A 53 5.22 -3.60 2.61
N LEU A 54 4.21 -3.95 1.82
CA LEU A 54 3.61 -3.06 0.83
C LEU A 54 2.40 -2.38 1.48
N GLU A 55 2.52 -1.10 1.78
CA GLU A 55 1.38 -0.32 2.25
C GLU A 55 0.50 0.07 1.07
N TYR A 56 -0.79 -0.21 1.17
CA TYR A 56 -1.78 0.06 0.13
C TYR A 56 -2.97 0.81 0.75
N LEU A 57 -2.98 2.13 0.57
CA LEU A 57 -4.07 3.01 0.99
C LEU A 57 -5.23 2.78 0.03
N LEU A 58 -6.33 2.23 0.53
CA LEU A 58 -7.51 1.88 -0.25
C LEU A 58 -8.46 3.08 -0.28
N ILE A 59 -8.69 3.65 -1.46
CA ILE A 59 -9.50 4.85 -1.70
C ILE A 59 -10.65 4.46 -2.63
N ASP A 60 -11.86 4.85 -2.24
CA ASP A 60 -13.10 4.50 -2.94
C ASP A 60 -13.07 4.99 -4.39
N ASP A 61 -13.43 4.12 -5.33
CA ASP A 61 -13.48 4.37 -6.78
C ASP A 61 -12.16 4.89 -7.41
N VAL A 62 -11.03 4.80 -6.70
CA VAL A 62 -9.70 5.23 -7.18
C VAL A 62 -8.78 4.05 -7.41
N ASN A 63 -8.63 3.18 -6.41
CA ASN A 63 -7.69 2.05 -6.47
C ASN A 63 -8.21 0.77 -5.78
N ASP A 64 -9.51 0.67 -5.58
CA ASP A 64 -10.19 -0.40 -4.84
C ASP A 64 -11.00 -1.36 -5.73
N SER A 65 -10.80 -1.27 -7.06
CA SER A 65 -11.42 -2.17 -8.03
C SER A 65 -10.81 -3.57 -8.01
N ASP A 66 -11.56 -4.57 -8.51
CA ASP A 66 -11.08 -5.95 -8.64
C ASP A 66 -9.83 -6.03 -9.54
N CYS A 67 -9.78 -5.23 -10.62
CA CYS A 67 -8.60 -5.15 -11.50
C CYS A 67 -7.36 -4.58 -10.78
N ALA A 68 -7.56 -3.63 -9.87
CA ALA A 68 -6.47 -3.12 -9.03
C ALA A 68 -5.99 -4.18 -8.03
N ALA A 69 -6.89 -5.01 -7.50
CA ALA A 69 -6.54 -6.14 -6.63
C ALA A 69 -5.74 -7.21 -7.38
N GLU A 70 -6.16 -7.57 -8.60
CA GLU A 70 -5.45 -8.50 -9.49
C GLU A 70 -4.05 -7.97 -9.82
N SER A 71 -3.93 -6.70 -10.22
CA SER A 71 -2.64 -6.05 -10.50
C SER A 71 -1.72 -6.06 -9.28
N LEU A 72 -2.27 -5.84 -8.08
CA LEU A 72 -1.53 -5.91 -6.83
C LEU A 72 -1.07 -7.33 -6.52
N ALA A 73 -1.91 -8.33 -6.77
CA ALA A 73 -1.57 -9.73 -6.60
C ALA A 73 -0.44 -10.14 -7.55
N ASP A 74 -0.53 -9.77 -8.82
CA ASP A 74 0.51 -10.02 -9.83
C ASP A 74 1.83 -9.35 -9.43
N PHE A 75 1.78 -8.06 -9.08
CA PHE A 75 2.96 -7.36 -8.62
C PHE A 75 3.60 -8.06 -7.42
N ALA A 76 2.83 -8.40 -6.38
CA ALA A 76 3.35 -9.05 -5.18
C ALA A 76 3.89 -10.47 -5.45
N ARG A 77 3.22 -11.24 -6.32
CA ARG A 77 3.60 -12.60 -6.70
C ARG A 77 4.92 -12.62 -7.46
N ASP A 78 5.16 -11.62 -8.28
CA ASP A 78 6.38 -11.51 -9.09
C ASP A 78 7.60 -11.01 -8.29
N ARG A 79 7.45 -10.63 -7.02
CA ARG A 79 8.58 -10.23 -6.16
C ARG A 79 9.10 -11.38 -5.31
N GLY A 80 10.34 -11.22 -4.86
CA GLY A 80 10.91 -11.92 -3.71
C GLY A 80 10.71 -13.43 -3.78
N ALA A 81 11.45 -14.12 -4.66
CA ALA A 81 11.29 -15.55 -4.93
C ALA A 81 11.15 -16.40 -3.65
N LYS A 82 12.02 -16.16 -2.65
CA LYS A 82 11.98 -16.84 -1.34
C LYS A 82 11.28 -16.03 -0.25
N PHE A 83 11.38 -14.70 -0.31
CA PHE A 83 10.89 -13.79 0.73
C PHE A 83 9.85 -12.87 0.10
N LYS A 84 8.60 -13.34 0.08
CA LYS A 84 7.48 -12.64 -0.51
C LYS A 84 7.13 -11.38 0.30
N PRO A 85 6.67 -10.30 -0.36
CA PRO A 85 6.17 -9.14 0.34
C PRO A 85 4.86 -9.44 1.07
N PHE A 86 4.56 -8.66 2.10
CA PHE A 86 3.30 -8.68 2.83
C PHE A 86 2.49 -7.42 2.49
N VAL A 87 1.23 -7.57 2.09
CA VAL A 87 0.36 -6.44 1.75
C VAL A 87 -0.40 -5.95 2.98
N ASN A 88 -0.21 -4.68 3.33
CA ASN A 88 -0.94 -4.00 4.38
C ASN A 88 -2.00 -3.07 3.77
N LEU A 89 -3.24 -3.53 3.71
CA LEU A 89 -4.38 -2.73 3.26
C LEU A 89 -4.77 -1.73 4.34
N ILE A 90 -4.81 -0.45 4.00
CA ILE A 90 -5.14 0.63 4.93
C ILE A 90 -6.36 1.35 4.33
N PRO A 91 -7.57 1.17 4.89
CA PRO A 91 -8.72 1.95 4.45
C PRO A 91 -8.42 3.45 4.60
N TYR A 92 -8.73 4.23 3.57
CA TYR A 92 -8.50 5.67 3.59
C TYR A 92 -9.19 6.33 4.77
N ASN A 93 -8.46 7.20 5.48
CA ASN A 93 -9.04 8.04 6.52
C ASN A 93 -9.26 9.44 5.93
N PRO A 94 -10.49 9.98 5.99
CA PRO A 94 -10.77 11.30 5.45
C PRO A 94 -9.86 12.38 6.05
N THR A 95 -9.34 13.25 5.18
CA THR A 95 -8.56 14.44 5.53
C THR A 95 -9.08 15.66 4.78
N LEU A 96 -8.84 16.87 5.29
CA LEU A 96 -9.18 18.11 4.56
C LEU A 96 -8.49 18.18 3.20
N ALA A 97 -7.24 17.71 3.11
CA ALA A 97 -6.51 17.65 1.85
C ALA A 97 -7.15 16.66 0.87
N GLY A 98 -7.52 15.45 1.32
CA GLY A 98 -8.15 14.46 0.44
C GLY A 98 -9.58 14.81 0.05
N ALA A 99 -10.30 15.58 0.85
CA ALA A 99 -11.61 16.12 0.46
C ALA A 99 -11.52 16.99 -0.80
N ASN A 100 -10.41 17.73 -1.00
CA ASN A 100 -10.20 18.51 -2.23
C ASN A 100 -9.99 17.62 -3.48
N PHE A 101 -9.62 16.35 -3.30
CA PHE A 101 -9.48 15.37 -4.36
C PHE A 101 -10.70 14.45 -4.50
N GLY A 102 -11.75 14.66 -3.70
CA GLY A 102 -12.93 13.79 -3.67
C GLY A 102 -12.63 12.38 -3.17
N TYR A 103 -11.61 12.21 -2.32
CA TYR A 103 -11.26 10.89 -1.80
C TYR A 103 -12.15 10.49 -0.64
N GLU A 104 -12.70 9.29 -0.72
CA GLU A 104 -13.59 8.71 0.27
C GLU A 104 -13.07 7.36 0.76
N THR A 105 -13.56 6.96 1.94
CA THR A 105 -13.27 5.64 2.50
C THR A 105 -14.14 4.61 1.80
N PRO A 106 -13.57 3.53 1.23
CA PRO A 106 -14.38 2.49 0.64
C PRO A 106 -15.29 1.83 1.67
N THR A 107 -16.39 1.24 1.20
CA THR A 107 -17.29 0.48 2.07
C THR A 107 -16.59 -0.76 2.67
N ASP A 108 -17.02 -1.20 3.85
CA ASP A 108 -16.49 -2.41 4.48
C ASP A 108 -16.63 -3.64 3.57
N GLU A 109 -17.72 -3.72 2.80
CA GLU A 109 -17.95 -4.77 1.80
C GLU A 109 -16.90 -4.73 0.69
N ARG A 110 -16.58 -3.54 0.18
CA ARG A 110 -15.56 -3.36 -0.86
C ARG A 110 -14.16 -3.69 -0.35
N ILE A 111 -13.82 -3.26 0.87
CA ILE A 111 -12.55 -3.57 1.55
C ILE A 111 -12.39 -5.08 1.72
N ASN A 112 -13.43 -5.76 2.25
CA ASN A 112 -13.41 -7.19 2.47
C ASN A 112 -13.31 -7.96 1.14
N SER A 113 -14.04 -7.55 0.11
CA SER A 113 -13.98 -8.18 -1.20
C SER A 113 -12.59 -8.02 -1.85
N PHE A 114 -11.96 -6.85 -1.72
CA PHE A 114 -10.58 -6.63 -2.17
C PHE A 114 -9.59 -7.52 -1.40
N HIS A 115 -9.74 -7.62 -0.07
CA HIS A 115 -8.91 -8.48 0.76
C HIS A 115 -9.06 -9.96 0.41
N ASP A 116 -10.28 -10.41 0.14
CA ASP A 116 -10.57 -11.79 -0.22
C ASP A 116 -10.04 -12.17 -1.61
N LEU A 117 -10.03 -11.22 -2.56
CA LEU A 117 -9.33 -11.39 -3.84
C LEU A 117 -7.84 -11.64 -3.63
N LEU A 118 -7.15 -10.84 -2.80
CA LEU A 118 -5.74 -11.06 -2.50
C LEU A 118 -5.49 -12.42 -1.84
N LYS A 119 -6.37 -12.85 -0.92
CA LYS A 119 -6.26 -14.18 -0.29
C LYS A 119 -6.44 -15.30 -1.30
N LYS A 120 -7.40 -15.17 -2.22
CA LYS A 120 -7.66 -16.14 -3.28
C LYS A 120 -6.44 -16.31 -4.19
N GLU A 121 -5.71 -15.23 -4.42
CA GLU A 121 -4.44 -15.21 -5.16
C GLU A 121 -3.21 -15.60 -4.31
N GLU A 122 -3.45 -16.14 -3.11
CA GLU A 122 -2.42 -16.61 -2.16
C GLU A 122 -1.45 -15.51 -1.68
N ILE A 123 -1.89 -14.25 -1.71
CA ILE A 123 -1.10 -13.10 -1.25
C ILE A 123 -1.29 -12.87 0.25
N GLN A 124 -0.18 -12.87 0.98
CA GLN A 124 -0.18 -12.57 2.41
C GLN A 124 -0.61 -11.11 2.64
N SER A 125 -1.75 -10.92 3.30
CA SER A 125 -2.34 -9.59 3.46
C SER A 125 -3.13 -9.43 4.76
N SER A 126 -3.19 -8.20 5.28
CA SER A 126 -4.09 -7.81 6.37
C SER A 126 -4.75 -6.47 6.10
N VAL A 127 -5.94 -6.26 6.67
CA VAL A 127 -6.59 -4.95 6.74
C VAL A 127 -6.23 -4.30 8.07
N ARG A 128 -5.58 -3.14 8.02
CA ARG A 128 -5.27 -2.31 9.19
C ARG A 128 -6.32 -1.22 9.33
N TRP A 129 -7.33 -1.52 10.13
CA TRP A 129 -8.33 -0.53 10.53
C TRP A 129 -7.70 0.52 11.44
N SER A 130 -7.88 1.80 11.11
CA SER A 130 -7.53 2.88 12.04
C SER A 130 -8.51 2.86 13.21
N SER A 131 -8.01 2.91 14.45
CA SER A 131 -8.86 2.96 15.64
C SER A 131 -9.74 4.21 15.60
N ALA A 132 -10.99 4.12 16.08
CA ALA A 132 -11.91 5.26 16.16
C ALA A 132 -11.26 6.44 16.90
N ALA A 133 -10.58 6.16 18.02
CA ALA A 133 -9.84 7.16 18.80
C ALA A 133 -8.70 7.85 18.02
N GLY A 134 -8.08 7.18 17.03
CA GLY A 134 -7.06 7.78 16.17
C GLY A 134 -7.66 8.66 15.07
N ARG A 135 -8.84 8.30 14.55
CA ARG A 135 -9.59 9.09 13.56
C ARG A 135 -10.15 10.38 14.18
N ASP A 136 -10.74 10.27 15.37
CA ASP A 136 -11.34 11.41 16.09
C ASP A 136 -10.29 12.44 16.54
N ALA A 137 -9.02 12.02 16.67
CA ALA A 137 -7.91 12.87 17.11
C ALA A 137 -7.01 13.37 15.96
N ASN A 138 -7.38 13.17 14.69
CA ASN A 138 -6.51 13.44 13.51
C ASN A 138 -5.12 12.77 13.63
N ALA A 139 -5.05 11.60 14.28
CA ALA A 139 -3.81 10.89 14.56
C ALA A 139 -3.68 9.59 13.74
N ALA A 140 -4.62 9.32 12.82
CA ALA A 140 -4.51 8.17 11.93
C ALA A 140 -3.44 8.41 10.84
N CYS A 141 -3.01 7.34 10.17
CA CYS A 141 -2.06 7.45 9.06
C CYS A 141 -2.60 8.41 7.99
N GLY A 142 -1.81 9.45 7.67
CA GLY A 142 -2.17 10.52 6.74
C GLY A 142 -2.88 11.74 7.36
N GLN A 143 -3.28 11.69 8.64
CA GLN A 143 -4.02 12.78 9.29
C GLN A 143 -3.14 13.72 10.14
N LEU A 144 -1.86 13.41 10.31
CA LEU A 144 -0.92 14.25 11.06
C LEU A 144 -0.60 15.54 10.29
N VAL A 145 -1.41 16.56 10.50
CA VAL A 145 -1.14 17.95 10.10
C VAL A 145 -0.60 18.73 11.31
N LEU A 146 0.43 19.54 11.09
CA LEU A 146 0.83 20.55 12.08
C LEU A 146 -0.36 21.51 12.23
N GLY A 147 -0.94 21.57 13.43
CA GLY A 147 -1.94 22.59 13.74
C GLY A 147 -1.34 23.98 13.53
N GLU A 148 -2.15 24.89 12.99
CA GLU A 148 -1.79 26.31 12.82
C GLU A 148 -1.31 26.96 14.14
#